data_AF-A0AAN0N574-F1
#
_entry.id   AF-A0AAN0N574-F1
#
_cell.length_a   1.000
_cell.length_b   1.000
_cell.length_c   1.000
_cell.angle_alpha   90.00
_cell.angle_beta   90.00
_cell.angle_gamma   90.00
#
_symmetry.space_group_name_H-M   'P 1'
#
loop_
_entity.id
_entity.type
_entity.pdbx_description
1 polymer ?
#
loop_
_entity_poly.entity_id
_entity_poly.type
_entity_poly.pdbx_seq_one_letter_code
_entity_poly.pdbx_strand_id
1 'polypeptide(L)' 'MKNNAEISEDLSRRIDQLAARSRLTRGQIIEDALAHGRSLAWQEKWIAGVETGLAEAEKGDFATEEEIAAILNKYGPV' A
#
# COMPACT_ATOMS: atom_id res chain seq x y z
N MET A 1 21.19 -7.49 17.73
CA MET A 1 20.83 -6.09 17.42
C MET A 1 19.39 -5.87 17.86
N LYS A 2 19.14 -5.00 18.85
CA LYS A 2 17.77 -4.64 19.24
C LYS A 2 17.37 -3.42 18.42
N ASN A 3 16.59 -3.63 17.36
CA ASN A 3 15.97 -2.55 16.60
C ASN A 3 14.76 -2.05 17.40
N ASN A 4 15.00 -1.27 18.46
CA ASN A 4 13.94 -0.53 19.12
C ASN A 4 13.63 0.70 18.28
N ALA A 5 12.93 0.51 17.16
CA ALA A 5 12.17 1.59 16.56
C ALA A 5 11.12 1.99 17.61
N GLU A 6 11.33 3.12 18.29
CA GLU A 6 10.32 3.64 19.21
C GLU A 6 9.06 3.96 18.42
N ILE A 7 8.07 3.07 18.53
CA ILE A 7 6.73 3.27 17.99
C ILE A 7 6.11 4.41 18.80
N SER A 8 5.63 5.46 18.11
CA SER A 8 4.96 6.57 18.79
C SER A 8 3.77 6.07 19.61
N GLU A 9 3.44 6.76 20.70
CA GLU A 9 2.34 6.37 21.59
C GLU A 9 1.00 6.29 20.85
N ASP A 10 0.76 7.19 19.89
CA ASP A 10 -0.42 7.13 19.01
C ASP A 10 -0.45 5.84 18.18
N LEU A 11 0.67 5.49 17.55
CA LEU A 11 0.76 4.28 16.73
C LEU A 11 0.62 3.03 17.59
N SER A 12 1.19 3.03 18.80
CA SER A 12 1.04 1.94 19.76
C SER A 12 -0.42 1.71 20.13
N ARG A 13 -1.13 2.78 20.49
CA ARG A 13 -2.57 2.73 20.82
C ARG A 13 -3.40 2.21 19.66
N ARG A 14 -3.10 2.62 18.43
CA ARG A 14 -3.80 2.15 17.22
C ARG A 14 -3.57 0.66 16.97
N ILE A 15 -2.36 0.17 17.20
CA ILE A 15 -2.04 -1.27 17.09
C ILE A 15 -2.83 -2.07 18.13
N ASP A 16 -2.92 -1.59 19.38
CA ASP A 16 -3.67 -2.28 20.44
C ASP A 16 -5.18 -2.32 20.14
N GLN A 17 -5.74 -1.22 19.63
CA GLN A 17 -7.13 -1.18 19.17
C GLN A 17 -7.39 -2.14 18.01
N LEU A 18 -6.44 -2.27 17.08
CA LEU A 18 -6.56 -3.21 15.96
C LEU A 18 -6.45 -4.67 16.42
N ALA A 19 -5.56 -4.96 17.36
CA ALA A 19 -5.45 -6.28 17.98
C ALA A 19 -6.75 -6.66 18.69
N ALA A 20 -7.34 -5.75 19.48
CA ALA A 20 -8.59 -5.98 20.19
C ALA A 20 -9.80 -6.26 19.29
N ARG A 21 -9.76 -5.81 18.04
CA ARG A 21 -10.84 -5.97 17.04
C ARG A 21 -10.57 -7.05 16.01
N SER A 22 -9.39 -7.68 16.05
CA SER A 22 -8.98 -8.72 15.12
C SER A 22 -8.69 -10.02 15.87
N ARG A 23 -8.30 -11.07 15.13
CA ARG A 23 -7.78 -12.32 15.72
C ARG A 23 -6.24 -12.33 15.76
N LEU A 24 -5.61 -11.19 15.49
CA LEU A 24 -4.16 -11.07 15.37
C LEU A 24 -3.58 -10.50 16.65
N THR A 25 -2.43 -11.04 17.04
CA THR A 25 -1.62 -10.46 18.11
C THR A 25 -0.93 -9.19 17.63
N ARG A 26 -0.56 -8.32 18.58
CA ARG A 26 0.27 -7.14 18.31
C ARG A 26 1.53 -7.48 17.51
N GLY A 27 2.21 -8.57 17.86
CA GLY A 27 3.40 -9.04 17.17
C GLY A 27 3.13 -9.37 15.69
N GLN A 28 2.05 -10.10 15.41
CA GLN A 28 1.64 -10.44 14.04
C GLN A 28 1.29 -9.21 13.21
N ILE A 29 0.62 -8.22 13.80
CA ILE A 29 0.30 -6.95 13.11
C ILE A 29 1.58 -6.19 12.76
N ILE A 30 2.54 -6.11 13.69
CA ILE A 30 3.82 -5.43 13.46
C ILE A 30 4.66 -6.18 12.43
N GLU A 31 4.76 -7.50 12.54
CA GLU A 31 5.48 -8.36 11.60
C GLU A 31 4.90 -8.23 10.20
N ASP A 32 3.58 -8.31 10.04
CA ASP A 32 2.90 -8.12 8.77
C ASP A 32 3.16 -6.72 8.18
N ALA A 33 3.07 -5.67 9.01
CA ALA A 33 3.37 -4.31 8.58
C ALA A 33 4.84 -4.11 8.17
N LEU A 34 5.80 -4.80 8.79
CA LEU A 34 7.21 -4.74 8.42
C LEU A 34 7.52 -5.60 7.19
N ALA A 35 6.94 -6.80 7.09
CA ALA A 35 7.14 -7.74 6.00
C ALA A 35 6.41 -7.34 4.72
N HIS A 36 5.27 -6.67 4.83
CA HIS A 36 4.42 -6.32 3.69
C HIS A 36 4.16 -4.81 3.55
N GLY A 37 4.16 -4.05 4.64
CA GLY A 37 3.85 -2.62 4.60
C GLY A 37 5.00 -1.73 4.11
N ARG A 38 6.26 -2.18 4.23
CA ARG A 38 7.48 -1.48 3.76
C ARG A 38 8.65 -2.41 3.42
N SER A 39 8.43 -3.67 3.06
CA SER A 39 9.56 -4.52 2.68
C SER A 39 10.31 -3.95 1.48
N LEU A 40 11.62 -4.22 1.41
CA LEU A 40 12.47 -3.74 0.32
C LEU A 40 11.89 -4.12 -1.05
N ALA A 41 11.45 -5.37 -1.21
CA ALA A 41 10.81 -5.83 -2.45
C ALA A 41 9.52 -5.07 -2.79
N TRP A 42 8.71 -4.71 -1.78
CA TRP A 42 7.52 -3.89 -2.03
C TRP A 42 7.89 -2.45 -2.39
N GLN A 43 8.88 -1.86 -1.71
CA GLN A 43 9.36 -0.50 -2.01
C GLN A 43 9.96 -0.42 -3.42
N GLU A 44 10.78 -1.38 -3.81
CA GLU A 44 11.35 -1.49 -5.17
C GLU A 44 10.24 -1.57 -6.21
N LYS A 45 9.23 -2.42 -5.99
CA LYS A 45 8.08 -2.54 -6.89
C LYS A 45 7.26 -1.25 -6.96
N TRP A 46 7.05 -0.58 -5.83
CA TRP A 46 6.31 0.67 -5.77
C TRP A 46 7.04 1.80 -6.50
N ILE A 47 8.34 1.97 -6.24
CA ILE A 47 9.18 2.96 -6.93
C ILE A 47 9.18 2.71 -8.43
N ALA A 48 9.41 1.47 -8.87
CA ALA A 48 9.41 1.11 -10.29
C ALA A 48 8.06 1.43 -10.97
N GLY A 49 6.94 1.20 -10.26
CA GLY A 49 5.61 1.57 -10.76
C GLY A 49 5.43 3.08 -10.89
N VAL A 50 5.91 3.87 -9.93
CA VAL A 50 5.87 5.34 -9.97
C VAL A 50 6.72 5.88 -11.13
N GLU A 51 7.94 5.38 -11.29
CA GLU A 51 8.85 5.80 -12.38
C GLU A 51 8.26 5.46 -13.75
N THR A 52 7.64 4.29 -13.90
CA THR A 52 6.96 3.89 -15.14
C THR A 52 5.82 4.85 -15.47
N GLY A 53 4.94 5.14 -14.51
CA GLY A 53 3.82 6.06 -14.72
C GLY A 53 4.25 7.50 -15.01
N LEU A 54 5.35 7.96 -14.40
CA LEU A 54 5.94 9.27 -14.72
C LEU A 54 6.45 9.32 -16.16
N ALA A 55 7.12 8.26 -16.63
CA ALA A 55 7.64 8.19 -18.00
C ALA A 55 6.52 8.11 -19.06
N GLU A 56 5.41 7.42 -18.75
CA GLU A 56 4.20 7.40 -19.58
C GLU A 56 3.56 8.81 -19.64
N ALA A 57 3.40 9.46 -18.48
CA ALA A 57 2.86 10.81 -18.38
C ALA A 57 3.69 11.85 -19.14
N GLU A 58 5.02 11.79 -19.07
CA GLU A 58 5.92 12.69 -19.81
C GLU A 58 5.77 12.54 -21.33
N LYS A 59 5.42 11.34 -21.81
CA LYS A 59 5.12 11.07 -23.22
C LYS A 59 3.69 11.46 -23.62
N GLY A 60 2.87 11.89 -22.66
CA GLY A 60 1.44 12.13 -22.87
C GLY A 60 0.63 10.85 -23.06
N ASP A 61 1.18 9.70 -22.68
CA ASP A 61 0.57 8.37 -22.83
C ASP A 61 -0.44 8.12 -21.70
N PHE A 62 -1.48 8.96 -21.67
CA PHE A 62 -2.62 8.81 -20.78
C PHE A 62 -3.69 7.97 -21.45
N ALA A 63 -4.52 7.31 -20.64
CA ALA A 63 -5.67 6.56 -21.12
C ALA A 63 -6.56 7.43 -22.01
N THR A 64 -6.95 6.86 -23.15
CA THR A 64 -7.91 7.44 -24.09
C THR A 64 -9.32 7.42 -23.52
N GLU A 65 -10.23 8.23 -24.09
CA GLU A 65 -11.63 8.24 -23.67
C GLU A 65 -12.30 6.87 -23.87
N GLU A 66 -11.92 6.16 -24.93
CA GLU A 66 -12.43 4.83 -25.26
C GLU A 66 -11.98 3.78 -24.21
N GLU A 67 -10.73 3.83 -23.77
CA GLU A 67 -10.21 2.95 -22.72
C GLU A 67 -10.88 3.22 -21.37
N ILE A 68 -11.10 4.49 -21.03
CA ILE A 68 -11.83 4.90 -19.84
C ILE A 68 -13.26 4.36 -19.89
N ALA A 69 -13.96 4.55 -21.02
CA ALA A 69 -15.33 4.07 -21.21
C ALA A 69 -15.43 2.54 -21.11
N ALA A 70 -14.46 1.81 -21.66
CA ALA A 70 -14.42 0.35 -21.57
C ALA A 70 -14.30 -0.15 -20.12
N ILE A 71 -13.45 0.49 -19.32
CA ILE A 71 -13.28 0.16 -17.89
C ILE A 71 -14.54 0.52 -17.09
N LEU A 72 -15.11 1.70 -17.32
CA LEU A 72 -16.34 2.13 -16.65
C LEU A 72 -17.52 1.21 -16.97
N ASN A 73 -17.65 0.73 -18.21
CA ASN A 73 -18.68 -0.23 -18.59
C ASN A 73 -18.44 -1.61 -17.96
N LYS A 74 -17.17 -2.01 -17.78
CA LYS A 74 -16.81 -3.31 -17.19
C LYS A 74 -17.12 -3.39 -15.70
N TYR A 75 -16.96 -2.29 -14.96
CA TYR A 75 -17.10 -2.24 -13.49
C TYR A 75 -18.23 -1.33 -13.00
N GLY A 76 -19.00 -0.74 -13.92
CA GLY A 76 -20.15 0.09 -13.60
C GLY A 76 -21.27 -0.71 -12.95
N PRO A 77 -22.19 -0.04 -12.23
CA PRO A 77 -23.36 -0.71 -11.67
C PRO A 77 -24.22 -1.30 -12.80
N VAL A 78 -24.65 -2.55 -12.59
CA VAL A 78 -25.55 -3.30 -13.48
C VAL A 78 -26.93 -2.65 -13.49
#